data_AF-A0A1B6J7B5-F1
#
_entry.id   AF-A0A1B6J7B5-F1
#
_cell.length_a   1.000
_cell.length_b   1.000
_cell.length_c   1.000
_cell.angle_alpha   90.00
_cell.angle_beta   90.00
_cell.angle_gamma   90.00
#
_symmetry.space_group_name_H-M   'P 1'
#
loop_
_entity.id
_entity.type
_entity.pdbx_description
1 polymer ?
#
loop_
_entity_poly.entity_id
_entity_poly.type
_entity_poly.pdbx_seq_one_letter_code
_entity_poly.pdbx_strand_id
1 'polypeptide(L)'
;QYESDCHVVLDICCYSDPAMLDCMYYDALKEMNKNLDYARLFRGRPMRFVMPLDPKAADSDTNLVTLPGSGAEAWWRGSEVLVVPELLCDLGCETPRINYDQHLGKPYRYFYAIS
;
A
#
# COMPACT_ATOMS: atom_id res chain seq x y z
N GLN A 1 1.31 2.35 -10.00
CA GLN A 1 -0.16 2.25 -10.07
C GLN A 1 -0.53 2.01 -11.51
N TYR A 2 -1.46 1.10 -11.78
CA TYR A 2 -1.88 0.72 -13.13
C TYR A 2 -3.28 0.11 -13.11
N GLU A 3 -3.88 -0.02 -14.28
CA GLU A 3 -5.17 -0.70 -14.47
C GLU A 3 -4.95 -2.09 -15.08
N SER A 4 -5.73 -3.08 -14.64
CA SER A 4 -5.76 -4.44 -15.22
C SER A 4 -7.13 -5.06 -14.98
N ASP A 5 -7.71 -5.67 -16.01
CA ASP A 5 -8.94 -6.49 -15.92
C ASP A 5 -10.07 -5.86 -15.08
N CYS A 6 -10.42 -4.58 -15.35
CA CYS A 6 -11.41 -3.80 -14.60
C CYS A 6 -11.07 -3.53 -13.12
N HIS A 7 -9.79 -3.58 -12.76
CA HIS A 7 -9.27 -3.21 -11.45
C HIS A 7 -8.20 -2.13 -11.55
N VAL A 8 -8.11 -1.29 -10.53
CA VAL A 8 -6.97 -0.40 -10.27
C VAL A 8 -6.08 -1.07 -9.24
N VAL A 9 -4.79 -1.20 -9.57
CA VAL A 9 -3.75 -1.68 -8.64
C VAL A 9 -2.96 -0.49 -8.12
N LEU A 10 -2.99 -0.33 -6.79
CA LEU A 10 -2.44 0.79 -6.06
C LEU A 10 -1.45 0.29 -5.00
N ASP A 11 -0.17 0.59 -5.21
CA ASP A 11 0.89 0.22 -4.28
C ASP A 11 1.35 1.45 -3.49
N ILE A 12 1.33 1.37 -2.16
CA ILE A 12 1.62 2.48 -1.24
C ILE A 12 2.49 1.98 -0.08
N CYS A 13 3.52 2.74 0.31
CA CYS A 13 4.18 2.58 1.60
C CYS A 13 3.27 3.13 2.70
N CYS A 14 2.61 2.22 3.43
CA CYS A 14 1.62 2.57 4.45
C CYS A 14 2.22 2.59 5.84
N TYR A 15 1.70 3.47 6.68
CA TYR A 15 1.99 3.53 8.11
C TYR A 15 0.73 3.16 8.88
N SER A 16 0.87 2.30 9.88
CA SER A 16 -0.25 1.90 10.74
C SER A 16 -0.62 2.97 11.77
N ASP A 17 0.30 3.90 12.06
CA ASP A 17 0.12 4.93 13.08
C ASP A 17 0.48 6.31 12.50
N PRO A 18 -0.46 7.28 12.51
CA PRO A 18 -0.19 8.64 12.06
C PRO A 18 0.84 9.39 12.94
N ALA A 19 1.08 8.95 14.18
CA ALA A 19 2.09 9.53 15.07
C ALA A 19 3.52 9.44 14.49
N MET A 20 3.73 8.63 13.44
CA MET A 20 4.98 8.68 12.67
C MET A 20 5.30 10.08 12.15
N LEU A 21 4.29 10.90 11.82
CA LEU A 21 4.52 12.28 11.38
C LEU A 21 5.22 13.12 12.47
N ASP A 22 4.98 12.84 13.74
CA ASP A 22 5.63 13.54 14.85
C ASP A 22 7.14 13.24 14.91
N CYS A 23 7.55 12.10 14.35
CA CYS A 23 8.97 11.77 14.20
C CYS A 23 9.67 12.70 13.20
N MET A 24 8.94 13.38 12.31
CA MET A 24 9.54 14.31 11.35
C MET A 24 9.82 15.72 11.91
N TYR A 25 9.45 16.02 13.16
CA TYR A 25 9.81 17.29 13.79
C TYR A 25 11.32 17.43 13.98
N TYR A 26 11.84 18.65 13.81
CA TYR A 26 13.27 18.94 13.91
C TYR A 26 13.91 18.47 15.23
N ASP A 27 13.21 18.67 16.35
CA ASP A 27 13.73 18.25 17.65
C ASP A 27 13.73 16.73 17.81
N ALA A 28 12.74 16.03 17.24
CA ALA A 28 12.72 14.58 17.20
C ALA A 28 13.89 14.03 16.34
N LEU A 29 14.21 14.68 15.22
CA LEU A 29 15.34 14.30 14.35
C LEU A 29 16.70 14.45 15.02
N LYS A 30 16.90 15.45 15.89
CA LYS A 30 18.14 15.61 16.67
C LYS A 30 18.39 14.44 17.61
N GLU A 31 17.33 13.81 18.10
CA GLU A 31 17.38 12.72 19.06
C GLU A 31 17.10 11.34 18.43
N MET A 32 17.04 11.27 17.10
CA MET A 32 16.78 10.06 16.30
C MET A 32 17.60 8.84 16.75
N ASN A 33 18.90 9.03 17.02
CA ASN A 33 19.80 7.93 17.38
C ASN A 33 19.57 7.40 18.81
N LYS A 34 18.75 8.07 19.62
CA LYS A 34 18.45 7.72 21.02
C LYS A 34 17.02 7.20 21.20
N ASN A 35 16.11 7.55 20.29
CA ASN A 35 14.71 7.15 20.36
C ASN A 35 14.48 5.80 19.67
N LEU A 36 14.44 4.72 20.45
CA LEU A 36 14.04 3.38 20.01
C LEU A 36 12.66 3.37 19.33
N ASP A 37 11.76 4.26 19.74
CA ASP A 37 10.43 4.41 19.16
C ASP A 37 10.48 4.97 17.73
N TYR A 38 11.45 5.84 17.41
CA TYR A 38 11.66 6.33 16.05
C TYR A 38 11.95 5.17 15.09
N ALA A 39 12.82 4.25 15.49
CA ALA A 39 13.20 3.09 14.66
C ALA A 39 12.04 2.09 14.45
N ARG A 40 11.02 2.11 15.33
CA ARG A 40 9.82 1.27 15.23
C ARG A 40 8.71 1.94 14.42
N LEU A 41 8.50 3.24 14.63
CA LEU A 41 7.46 4.04 13.96
C LEU A 41 7.83 4.36 12.51
N PHE A 42 9.12 4.54 12.20
CA PHE A 42 9.61 4.89 10.87
C PHE A 42 9.88 3.66 10.00
N ARG A 43 8.87 2.80 9.82
CA ARG A 43 8.97 1.64 8.91
C ARG A 43 7.67 1.46 8.15
N GLY A 44 7.48 2.26 7.10
CA GLY A 44 6.40 2.05 6.14
C GLY A 44 6.39 0.63 5.63
N ARG A 45 5.20 0.02 5.52
CA ARG A 45 5.01 -1.30 4.92
C ARG A 45 4.40 -1.13 3.54
N PRO A 46 5.06 -1.63 2.47
CA PRO A 46 4.50 -1.54 1.13
C PRO A 46 3.30 -2.48 1.03
N MET A 47 2.14 -1.89 0.81
CA MET A 47 0.87 -2.57 0.68
C MET A 47 0.31 -2.37 -0.72
N ARG A 48 -0.30 -3.41 -1.27
CA ARG A 48 -1.01 -3.40 -2.55
C ARG A 48 -2.50 -3.46 -2.32
N PHE A 49 -3.19 -2.42 -2.77
CA PHE A 49 -4.64 -2.34 -2.83
C PHE A 49 -5.08 -2.68 -4.26
N VAL A 50 -6.08 -3.55 -4.37
CA VAL A 50 -6.71 -3.87 -5.65
C VAL A 50 -8.17 -3.47 -5.56
N MET A 51 -8.56 -2.50 -6.38
CA MET A 51 -9.88 -1.88 -6.31
C MET A 51 -10.66 -2.14 -7.61
N PRO A 52 -11.87 -2.72 -7.54
CA PRO A 52 -12.72 -2.87 -8.72
C PRO A 52 -13.18 -1.49 -9.24
N LEU A 53 -13.11 -1.28 -10.56
CA LEU A 53 -13.56 -0.03 -11.21
C LEU A 53 -15.08 0.09 -11.32
N ASP A 54 -15.76 -1.04 -11.49
CA ASP A 54 -17.22 -1.14 -11.56
C ASP A 54 -17.70 -2.19 -10.54
N PRO A 55 -17.66 -1.87 -9.22
CA PRO A 55 -18.12 -2.80 -8.21
C PRO A 55 -19.63 -2.97 -8.31
N LYS A 56 -20.06 -4.14 -8.76
CA LYS A 56 -21.47 -4.51 -8.77
C LYS A 56 -21.90 -4.96 -7.38
N ALA A 57 -23.16 -4.73 -7.06
CA ALA A 57 -23.77 -5.34 -5.89
C ALA A 57 -23.58 -6.86 -5.95
N ALA A 58 -22.87 -7.39 -4.97
CA ALA A 58 -22.57 -8.80 -4.82
C ALA A 58 -22.90 -9.23 -3.39
N ASP A 59 -23.00 -10.54 -3.19
CA ASP A 59 -23.18 -11.09 -1.86
C ASP A 59 -21.96 -10.77 -0.98
N SER A 60 -22.19 -10.62 0.33
CA SER A 60 -21.14 -10.25 1.30
C SER A 60 -19.94 -11.20 1.33
N ASP A 61 -20.10 -12.44 0.86
CA ASP A 61 -19.08 -13.48 0.84
C ASP A 61 -18.34 -13.60 -0.50
N THR A 62 -18.59 -12.69 -1.46
CA THR A 62 -17.90 -12.67 -2.75
C THR A 62 -16.77 -11.65 -2.75
N ASN A 63 -15.53 -12.13 -2.91
CA ASN A 63 -14.39 -11.25 -3.16
C ASN A 63 -14.51 -10.66 -4.58
N LEU A 64 -14.54 -9.34 -4.68
CA LEU A 64 -14.63 -8.61 -5.93
C LEU A 64 -13.29 -8.57 -6.68
N VAL A 65 -12.16 -8.88 -6.02
CA VAL A 65 -10.85 -8.96 -6.67
C VAL A 65 -10.74 -10.27 -7.46
N THR A 66 -10.63 -10.16 -8.78
CA THR A 66 -10.49 -11.32 -9.67
C THR A 66 -9.11 -11.45 -10.31
N LEU A 67 -8.16 -10.58 -9.95
CA LEU A 67 -6.81 -10.60 -10.50
C LEU A 67 -6.03 -11.85 -10.07
N PRO A 68 -5.44 -12.62 -11.01
CA PRO A 68 -4.71 -13.83 -10.67
C PRO A 68 -3.41 -13.50 -9.92
N GLY A 69 -3.18 -14.20 -8.81
CA GLY A 69 -1.96 -14.04 -8.00
C GLY A 69 -1.95 -12.83 -7.07
N SER A 70 -3.06 -12.09 -6.98
CA SER A 70 -3.30 -11.08 -5.95
C SER A 70 -3.87 -11.75 -4.69
N GLY A 71 -3.28 -11.48 -3.54
CA GLY A 71 -3.84 -11.77 -2.22
C GLY A 71 -4.72 -10.65 -1.65
N ALA A 72 -4.84 -9.51 -2.35
CA ALA A 72 -5.73 -8.43 -1.93
C ALA A 72 -7.21 -8.81 -2.11
N GLU A 73 -8.07 -8.20 -1.30
CA GLU A 73 -9.50 -8.49 -1.27
C GLU A 73 -10.33 -7.20 -1.39
N ALA A 74 -11.54 -7.33 -1.91
CA ALA A 74 -12.52 -6.25 -1.94
C ALA A 74 -13.92 -6.82 -1.70
N TRP A 75 -14.64 -6.28 -0.72
CA TRP A 75 -15.92 -6.81 -0.25
C TRP A 75 -17.02 -5.77 -0.36
N TRP A 76 -18.13 -6.11 -1.01
CA TRP A 76 -19.30 -5.23 -1.10
C TRP A 76 -20.01 -5.11 0.26
N ARG A 77 -20.33 -3.89 0.68
CA ARG A 77 -21.02 -3.58 1.94
C ARG A 77 -22.35 -2.86 1.74
N GLY A 78 -22.97 -3.00 0.57
CA GLY A 78 -24.27 -2.41 0.24
C GLY A 78 -24.17 -1.05 -0.44
N SER A 79 -23.39 -0.12 0.11
CA SER A 79 -23.14 1.21 -0.48
C SER A 79 -21.67 1.54 -0.68
N GLU A 80 -20.79 0.74 -0.08
CA GLU A 80 -19.34 0.93 -0.13
C GLU A 80 -18.64 -0.40 -0.39
N VAL A 81 -17.35 -0.32 -0.74
CA VAL A 81 -16.49 -1.47 -0.92
C VAL A 81 -15.39 -1.40 0.14
N LEU A 82 -15.33 -2.41 1.00
CA LEU A 82 -14.21 -2.60 1.92
C LEU A 82 -13.05 -3.22 1.16
N VAL A 83 -11.94 -2.48 1.04
CA VAL A 83 -10.72 -2.96 0.38
C VAL A 83 -9.72 -3.41 1.44
N VAL A 84 -9.22 -4.64 1.32
CA VAL A 84 -8.20 -5.22 2.20
C VAL A 84 -6.93 -5.39 1.37
N PRO A 85 -5.84 -4.68 1.70
CA PRO A 85 -4.60 -4.78 0.94
C PRO A 85 -3.85 -6.08 1.22
N GLU A 86 -2.96 -6.44 0.30
CA GLU A 86 -1.93 -7.45 0.55
C GLU A 86 -0.58 -6.80 0.87
N LEU A 87 0.25 -7.49 1.65
CA LEU A 87 1.61 -7.07 1.98
C LEU A 87 2.57 -7.47 0.84
N LEU A 88 3.30 -6.51 0.28
CA LEU A 88 4.25 -6.78 -0.81
C LEU A 88 5.59 -7.32 -0.33
N CYS A 89 6.07 -6.84 0.83
CA CYS A 89 7.24 -7.39 1.50
C CYS A 89 7.23 -7.10 3.00
N ASP A 90 7.84 -8.00 3.79
CA ASP A 90 8.09 -7.78 5.22
C ASP A 90 9.42 -7.06 5.46
N LEU A 91 9.64 -5.97 4.72
CA LEU A 91 10.74 -5.04 4.92
C LEU A 91 10.17 -3.64 5.07
N GLY A 92 10.58 -2.94 6.12
CA GLY A 92 10.25 -1.53 6.26
C GLY A 92 10.97 -0.72 5.18
N CYS A 93 10.23 -0.02 4.33
CA CYS A 93 10.86 0.71 3.24
C CYS A 93 10.10 1.98 2.87
N GLU A 94 10.84 2.98 2.42
CA GLU A 94 10.35 4.33 2.15
C GLU A 94 10.84 4.91 0.85
N THR A 95 10.20 6.01 0.43
CA THR A 95 10.52 6.73 -0.80
C THR A 95 10.59 5.81 -2.04
N PRO A 96 9.53 5.01 -2.31
CA PRO A 96 9.57 4.01 -3.36
C PRO A 96 9.76 4.65 -4.74
N ARG A 97 10.53 3.96 -5.59
CA ARG A 97 10.81 4.32 -6.99
C ARG A 97 10.62 3.10 -7.87
N ILE A 98 10.23 3.33 -9.12
CA ILE A 98 10.18 2.31 -10.18
C ILE A 98 10.91 2.82 -11.41
N ASN A 99 11.05 1.98 -12.44
CA ASN A 99 11.44 2.43 -13.78
C ASN A 99 10.25 3.18 -14.43
N TYR A 100 10.06 4.44 -14.03
CA TYR A 100 8.90 5.25 -14.41
C TYR A 100 8.78 5.42 -15.93
N ASP A 101 9.90 5.61 -16.63
CA ASP A 101 9.89 5.85 -18.08
C ASP A 101 9.22 4.70 -18.86
N GLN A 102 9.37 3.47 -18.37
CA GLN A 102 8.79 2.29 -19.02
C GLN A 102 7.51 1.78 -18.34
N HIS A 103 7.33 2.03 -17.05
CA HIS A 103 6.29 1.37 -16.23
C HIS A 103 5.35 2.32 -15.47
N LEU A 104 5.44 3.65 -15.65
CA LEU A 104 4.43 4.55 -15.11
C LEU A 104 3.06 4.22 -15.74
N GLY A 105 2.05 3.97 -14.89
CA GLY A 105 0.69 3.62 -15.33
C GLY A 105 0.55 2.20 -15.90
N LYS A 106 1.59 1.36 -15.87
CA LYS A 106 1.59 0.03 -16.48
C LYS A 106 1.92 -1.07 -15.46
N PRO A 107 1.56 -2.34 -15.74
CA PRO A 107 2.00 -3.47 -14.95
C PRO A 107 3.53 -3.48 -14.80
N TYR A 108 3.99 -3.81 -13.60
CA TYR A 108 5.40 -3.79 -13.23
C TYR A 108 5.68 -4.84 -12.16
N ARG A 109 6.97 -5.20 -12.00
CA ARG A 109 7.40 -6.28 -11.12
C ARG A 109 8.27 -5.84 -9.95
N TYR A 110 9.01 -4.75 -10.10
CA TYR A 110 10.03 -4.33 -9.14
C TYR A 110 9.86 -2.86 -8.75
N PHE A 111 10.11 -2.58 -7.47
CA PHE A 111 10.31 -1.24 -6.95
C PHE A 111 11.62 -1.19 -6.15
N TYR A 112 12.12 0.02 -5.93
CA TYR A 112 13.34 0.33 -5.20
C TYR A 112 13.00 1.31 -4.09
N ALA A 113 13.57 1.14 -2.91
CA ALA A 113 13.25 1.97 -1.75
C ALA A 113 14.44 2.04 -0.79
N ILE A 114 14.43 3.04 0.10
CA ILE A 114 15.34 3.09 1.25
C ILE A 114 14.75 2.25 2.39
N SER A 115 15.58 1.59 3.17
CA SER A 115 15.19 0.78 4.34
C SER A 115 15.83 1.30 5.61
#